data_AF-A0A3E0AC85-F1
#
_entry.id   AF-A0A3E0AC85-F1
#
_cell.length_a   1.000
_cell.length_b   1.000
_cell.length_c   1.000
_cell.angle_alpha   90.00
_cell.angle_beta   90.00
_cell.angle_gamma   90.00
#
_symmetry.space_group_name_H-M   'P 1'
#
loop_
_entity.id
_entity.type
_entity.pdbx_description
1 polymer ?
#
loop_
_entity_poly.entity_id
_entity_poly.type
_entity_poly.pdbx_seq_one_letter_code
_entity_poly.pdbx_strand_id
1 'polypeptide(L)'
;MNINKTIALLISLTLFSLSACLPHPSVDSAPLPVEETLAQPSLSSTSPAEDNQYTNTDFGLSFNYPSDWFGPDEYVSGDTLRIAIGSDVVYPYGTDRADQALTQPNSYYIVVQYTKNNRNTYWQDTYQKLTAMQDGESLSDTRSRIIRVRQLNLDDLHGFEYTATLSDTAQTEPIYSREVILVDDQSNLLTISGSPNTVEIPAGEDWRDLYRAVDEQYQDAFHAILDSIQLN
;
A
#
# COMPACT_ATOMS: atom_id res chain seq x y z
N MET A 1 -32.92 11.34 51.35
CA MET A 1 -34.20 10.63 51.23
C MET A 1 -33.97 9.46 50.29
N ASN A 2 -33.82 8.27 50.88
CA ASN A 2 -33.65 6.99 50.19
C ASN A 2 -34.92 6.64 49.41
N ILE A 3 -34.77 5.93 48.30
CA ILE A 3 -35.48 4.66 48.03
C ILE A 3 -34.63 3.85 47.03
N ASN A 4 -34.17 2.71 47.52
CA ASN A 4 -33.61 1.58 46.80
C ASN A 4 -34.61 0.98 45.80
N LYS A 5 -34.15 0.43 44.67
CA LYS A 5 -34.65 -0.86 44.17
C LYS A 5 -33.55 -1.65 43.45
N THR A 6 -33.01 -2.59 44.20
CA THR A 6 -32.31 -3.81 43.77
C THR A 6 -33.27 -4.69 42.95
N ILE A 7 -32.84 -5.21 41.80
CA ILE A 7 -33.38 -6.46 41.24
C ILE A 7 -32.20 -7.32 40.83
N ALA A 8 -32.12 -8.48 41.48
CA ALA A 8 -31.21 -9.56 41.21
C ALA A 8 -31.92 -10.68 40.43
N LEU A 9 -31.12 -11.42 39.66
CA LEU A 9 -31.26 -12.84 39.30
C LEU A 9 -32.42 -13.24 38.36
N LEU A 10 -32.07 -13.89 37.24
CA LEU A 10 -32.34 -15.32 37.10
C LEU A 10 -31.44 -15.97 36.03
N ILE A 11 -30.81 -17.06 36.45
CA ILE A 11 -30.02 -18.02 35.70
C ILE A 11 -30.98 -18.97 34.98
N SER A 12 -30.74 -19.27 33.69
CA SER A 12 -31.30 -20.47 33.05
C SER A 12 -30.15 -21.36 32.59
N LEU A 13 -29.90 -22.37 33.43
CA LEU A 13 -29.10 -23.54 33.19
C LEU A 13 -30.00 -24.58 32.50
N THR A 14 -29.68 -25.02 31.29
CA THR A 14 -30.24 -26.26 30.73
C THR A 14 -29.11 -27.18 30.29
N LEU A 15 -28.97 -28.26 31.06
CA LEU A 15 -28.15 -29.45 30.82
C LEU A 15 -29.04 -30.58 30.27
N PHE A 16 -28.35 -31.59 29.73
CA PHE A 16 -28.79 -32.93 29.26
C PHE A 16 -29.24 -32.99 27.79
N SER A 17 -28.56 -33.75 26.93
CA SER A 17 -28.55 -35.21 27.04
C SER A 17 -27.31 -35.89 26.45
N LEU A 18 -26.97 -37.01 27.08
CA LEU A 18 -25.92 -37.97 26.77
C LEU A 18 -26.11 -38.63 25.39
N SER A 19 -24.99 -38.95 24.73
CA SER A 19 -24.90 -40.11 23.83
C SER A 19 -23.51 -40.73 23.95
N ALA A 20 -23.54 -42.06 23.86
CA ALA A 20 -22.61 -43.00 24.45
C ALA A 20 -21.24 -43.08 23.76
N CYS A 21 -20.24 -43.49 24.55
CA CYS A 21 -19.00 -44.08 24.10
C CYS A 21 -19.24 -45.29 23.19
N LEU A 22 -18.54 -45.36 22.07
CA LEU A 22 -18.06 -46.61 21.49
C LEU A 22 -16.57 -46.46 21.11
N PRO A 23 -15.79 -47.56 21.18
CA PRO A 23 -14.33 -47.51 21.21
C PRO A 23 -13.67 -47.38 19.84
N HIS A 24 -12.47 -46.79 19.89
CA HIS A 24 -11.42 -46.73 18.88
C HIS A 24 -11.14 -48.09 18.19
N PRO A 25 -10.86 -48.06 16.89
CA PRO A 25 -9.78 -48.85 16.31
C PRO A 25 -8.55 -47.97 16.03
N SER A 26 -7.41 -48.63 16.16
CA SER A 26 -6.05 -48.13 16.21
C SER A 26 -5.58 -47.44 14.93
N VAL A 27 -4.66 -46.51 15.16
CA VAL A 27 -3.74 -45.83 14.24
C VAL A 27 -3.27 -46.73 13.09
N ASP A 28 -3.65 -46.36 11.87
CA ASP A 28 -2.86 -46.65 10.69
C ASP A 28 -2.22 -45.33 10.26
N SER A 29 -0.89 -45.28 10.25
CA SER A 29 -0.09 -44.09 10.01
C SER A 29 -0.18 -43.72 8.52
N ALA A 30 -1.21 -42.95 8.17
CA ALA A 30 -1.23 -42.23 6.91
C ALA A 30 -0.08 -41.19 6.92
N PRO A 31 0.74 -41.11 5.86
CA PRO A 31 1.75 -40.06 5.78
C PRO A 31 1.05 -38.70 5.81
N LEU A 32 1.59 -37.79 6.63
CA LEU A 32 1.15 -36.41 6.74
C LEU A 32 1.06 -35.79 5.33
N PRO A 33 -0.01 -35.05 5.00
CA PRO A 33 0.00 -34.24 3.79
C PRO A 33 1.16 -33.26 3.92
N VAL A 34 2.01 -33.27 2.90
CA VAL A 34 3.16 -32.39 2.74
C VAL A 34 2.69 -30.98 3.02
N GLU A 35 3.34 -30.33 4.00
CA GLU A 35 3.23 -28.90 4.25
C GLU A 35 3.44 -28.20 2.90
N GLU A 36 2.36 -27.69 2.33
CA GLU A 36 2.40 -26.87 1.12
C GLU A 36 3.03 -25.56 1.55
N THR A 37 4.36 -25.54 1.57
CA THR A 37 5.16 -24.32 1.57
C THR A 37 4.55 -23.44 0.51
N LEU A 38 3.89 -22.36 0.93
CA LEU A 38 3.46 -21.29 0.03
C LEU A 38 4.65 -20.96 -0.84
N ALA A 39 4.57 -21.36 -2.12
CA ALA A 39 5.61 -21.08 -3.07
C ALA A 39 5.73 -19.57 -3.14
N GLN A 40 6.83 -19.02 -2.62
CA GLN A 40 7.19 -17.65 -2.91
C GLN A 40 7.25 -17.53 -4.45
N PRO A 41 6.55 -16.56 -5.06
CA PRO A 41 6.79 -16.28 -6.46
C PRO A 41 8.26 -15.89 -6.60
N SER A 42 9.04 -16.77 -7.23
CA SER A 42 10.41 -16.49 -7.58
C SER A 42 10.38 -15.42 -8.68
N LEU A 43 10.65 -14.16 -8.31
CA LEU A 43 11.10 -13.18 -9.27
C LEU A 43 12.36 -13.76 -9.92
N SER A 44 12.26 -14.10 -11.20
CA SER A 44 13.38 -14.64 -11.95
C SER A 44 14.43 -13.54 -12.03
N SER A 45 15.44 -13.61 -11.18
CA SER A 45 16.64 -12.78 -11.27
C SER A 45 17.43 -13.20 -12.51
N THR A 46 17.00 -12.67 -13.65
CA THR A 46 17.75 -12.75 -14.91
C THR A 46 18.39 -11.38 -15.11
N SER A 47 19.67 -11.38 -15.50
CA SER A 47 20.54 -10.25 -15.90
C SER A 47 19.79 -9.01 -16.41
N PRO A 48 20.27 -7.77 -16.15
CA PRO A 48 19.44 -6.57 -16.12
C PRO A 48 18.73 -6.39 -17.46
N ALA A 49 17.42 -6.52 -17.43
CA ALA A 49 16.61 -6.04 -18.53
C ALA A 49 16.79 -4.51 -18.58
N GLU A 50 16.98 -3.95 -19.78
CA GLU A 50 17.11 -2.51 -19.94
C GLU A 50 15.80 -1.85 -19.46
N ASP A 51 15.87 -1.01 -18.42
CA ASP A 51 14.70 -0.28 -17.92
C ASP A 51 14.02 0.51 -19.04
N ASN A 52 12.70 0.56 -19.01
CA ASN A 52 11.94 1.45 -19.87
C ASN A 52 12.16 2.90 -19.42
N GLN A 53 12.28 3.83 -20.37
CA GLN A 53 12.38 5.26 -20.08
C GLN A 53 11.10 5.98 -20.48
N TYR A 54 10.52 6.75 -19.54
CA TYR A 54 9.44 7.69 -19.80
C TYR A 54 9.98 9.12 -19.87
N THR A 55 9.39 9.97 -20.72
CA THR A 55 9.72 11.39 -20.82
C THR A 55 8.50 12.19 -21.26
N ASN A 56 8.22 13.30 -20.58
CA ASN A 56 7.24 14.30 -20.94
C ASN A 56 7.89 15.69 -20.98
N THR A 57 8.03 16.24 -22.18
CA THR A 57 8.72 17.52 -22.39
C THR A 57 7.92 18.73 -21.90
N ASP A 58 6.58 18.65 -21.91
CA ASP A 58 5.72 19.76 -21.47
C ASP A 58 5.85 20.00 -19.97
N PHE A 59 6.08 18.93 -19.21
CA PHE A 59 6.29 18.95 -17.77
C PHE A 59 7.76 18.92 -17.36
N GLY A 60 8.67 18.63 -18.28
CA GLY A 60 10.09 18.48 -17.99
C GLY A 60 10.45 17.18 -17.25
N LEU A 61 9.48 16.27 -17.10
CA LEU A 61 9.61 15.07 -16.26
C LEU A 61 10.09 13.89 -17.08
N SER A 62 11.09 13.18 -16.59
CA SER A 62 11.48 11.85 -17.07
C SER A 62 11.81 10.93 -15.90
N PHE A 63 11.68 9.62 -16.11
CA PHE A 63 12.12 8.59 -15.16
C PHE A 63 12.24 7.23 -15.86
N ASN A 64 12.94 6.30 -15.24
CA ASN A 64 13.06 4.92 -15.66
C ASN A 64 12.14 4.03 -14.82
N TYR A 65 11.64 2.95 -15.42
CA TYR A 65 10.85 1.93 -14.72
C TYR A 65 11.14 0.54 -15.28
N PRO A 66 10.89 -0.54 -14.50
CA PRO A 66 11.27 -1.87 -14.92
C PRO A 66 10.69 -2.26 -16.28
N SER A 67 11.51 -2.91 -17.10
CA SER A 67 11.16 -3.24 -18.49
C SER A 67 9.93 -4.15 -18.63
N ASP A 68 9.67 -4.95 -17.59
CA ASP A 68 8.61 -5.94 -17.50
C ASP A 68 7.32 -5.39 -16.87
N TRP A 69 7.30 -4.11 -16.49
CA TRP A 69 6.12 -3.44 -15.97
C TRP A 69 5.24 -2.88 -17.08
N PHE A 70 3.94 -2.84 -16.80
CA PHE A 70 2.93 -2.25 -17.65
C PHE A 70 2.89 -0.73 -17.50
N GLY A 71 2.46 -0.05 -18.57
CA GLY A 71 2.38 1.41 -18.66
C GLY A 71 3.44 2.02 -19.58
N PRO A 72 3.59 3.36 -19.56
CA PRO A 72 2.86 4.29 -18.71
C PRO A 72 1.44 4.56 -19.22
N ASP A 73 0.47 4.62 -18.31
CA ASP A 73 -0.78 5.35 -18.56
C ASP A 73 -0.59 6.81 -18.15
N GLU A 74 -0.79 7.71 -19.10
CA GLU A 74 -0.59 9.15 -18.92
C GLU A 74 -1.94 9.90 -18.87
N TYR A 75 -2.07 10.80 -17.91
CA TYR A 75 -3.17 11.73 -17.83
C TYR A 75 -2.70 13.14 -17.48
N VAL A 76 -3.07 14.12 -18.31
CA VAL A 76 -2.78 15.54 -18.10
C VAL A 76 -4.07 16.30 -17.82
N SER A 77 -4.06 17.12 -16.77
CA SER A 77 -5.16 18.03 -16.43
C SER A 77 -4.62 19.37 -15.95
N GLY A 78 -4.72 20.39 -16.80
CA GLY A 78 -4.14 21.70 -16.54
C GLY A 78 -2.63 21.60 -16.30
N ASP A 79 -2.19 22.10 -15.14
CA ASP A 79 -0.79 22.08 -14.71
C ASP A 79 -0.41 20.80 -13.95
N THR A 80 -1.15 19.71 -14.10
CA THR A 80 -0.86 18.41 -13.47
C THR A 80 -0.68 17.32 -14.49
N LEU A 81 0.43 16.60 -14.37
CA LEU A 81 0.73 15.37 -15.08
C LEU A 81 0.68 14.20 -14.09
N ARG A 82 -0.06 13.15 -14.45
CA ARG A 82 -0.15 11.89 -13.70
C ARG A 82 0.28 10.75 -14.63
N ILE A 83 1.17 9.90 -14.12
CA ILE A 83 1.67 8.72 -14.81
C ILE A 83 1.47 7.52 -13.91
N ALA A 84 0.96 6.44 -14.49
CA ALA A 84 0.77 5.17 -13.82
C ALA A 84 1.56 4.05 -14.50
N ILE A 85 2.27 3.27 -13.69
CA ILE A 85 3.00 2.07 -14.07
C ILE A 85 2.73 0.98 -13.04
N GLY A 86 2.93 -0.29 -13.39
CA GLY A 86 2.74 -1.36 -12.42
C GLY A 86 3.25 -2.71 -12.88
N SER A 87 3.45 -3.60 -11.92
CA SER A 87 3.86 -4.99 -12.17
C SER A 87 2.71 -5.87 -12.71
N ASP A 88 1.50 -5.32 -12.82
CA ASP A 88 0.31 -5.91 -13.44
C ASP A 88 -0.36 -4.84 -14.30
N VAL A 89 -1.41 -5.22 -15.04
CA VAL A 89 -2.10 -4.35 -16.00
C VAL A 89 -2.46 -3.00 -15.39
N VAL A 90 -2.00 -1.94 -16.06
CA VAL A 90 -2.34 -0.55 -15.75
C VAL A 90 -3.52 -0.11 -16.59
N TYR A 91 -4.50 0.52 -15.95
CA TYR A 91 -5.71 1.01 -16.59
C TYR A 91 -5.72 2.54 -16.71
N PRO A 92 -6.36 3.09 -17.76
CA PRO A 92 -6.56 4.51 -17.90
C PRO A 92 -7.14 5.16 -16.65
N TYR A 93 -6.64 6.34 -16.31
CA TYR A 93 -7.21 7.14 -15.21
C TYR A 93 -8.72 7.30 -15.37
N GLY A 94 -9.47 6.96 -14.30
CA GLY A 94 -10.93 6.98 -14.29
C GLY A 94 -11.60 5.66 -14.70
N THR A 95 -10.84 4.60 -15.01
CA THR A 95 -11.40 3.26 -15.24
C THR A 95 -12.00 2.71 -13.96
N ASP A 96 -13.28 2.34 -14.02
CA ASP A 96 -14.01 1.79 -12.88
C ASP A 96 -13.40 0.48 -12.37
N ARG A 97 -13.43 0.25 -11.06
CA ARG A 97 -12.83 -0.95 -10.45
C ARG A 97 -13.44 -2.25 -10.98
N ALA A 98 -14.70 -2.23 -11.40
CA ALA A 98 -15.39 -3.39 -11.98
C ALA A 98 -14.85 -3.77 -13.38
N ASP A 99 -14.25 -2.82 -14.09
CA ASP A 99 -13.68 -3.03 -15.42
C ASP A 99 -12.18 -3.39 -15.37
N GLN A 100 -11.59 -3.36 -14.18
CA GLN A 100 -10.21 -3.75 -13.95
C GLN A 100 -10.12 -5.27 -13.77
N ALA A 101 -9.49 -5.94 -14.72
CA ALA A 101 -9.19 -7.36 -14.70
C ALA A 101 -7.73 -7.60 -14.26
N LEU A 102 -7.47 -7.45 -12.96
CA LEU A 102 -6.16 -7.73 -12.39
C LEU A 102 -5.82 -9.21 -12.54
N THR A 103 -4.59 -9.50 -12.96
CA THR A 103 -4.18 -10.85 -13.39
C THR A 103 -3.08 -11.46 -12.53
N GLN A 104 -2.35 -10.63 -11.79
CA GLN A 104 -1.20 -11.06 -10.99
C GLN A 104 -1.45 -10.84 -9.49
N PRO A 105 -1.28 -11.88 -8.65
CA PRO A 105 -1.31 -11.74 -7.20
C PRO A 105 -0.10 -10.96 -6.70
N ASN A 106 -0.26 -10.27 -5.57
CA ASN A 106 0.80 -9.46 -4.95
C ASN A 106 1.44 -8.47 -5.94
N SER A 107 0.64 -7.88 -6.82
CA SER A 107 1.13 -6.89 -7.77
C SER A 107 1.39 -5.56 -7.07
N TYR A 108 2.11 -4.67 -7.76
CA TYR A 108 2.46 -3.36 -7.23
C TYR A 108 2.20 -2.29 -8.29
N TYR A 109 1.59 -1.20 -7.86
CA TYR A 109 1.20 -0.09 -8.73
C TYR A 109 1.84 1.20 -8.22
N ILE A 110 2.49 1.93 -9.13
CA ILE A 110 3.12 3.22 -8.84
C ILE A 110 2.45 4.31 -9.66
N VAL A 111 2.08 5.39 -8.98
CA VAL A 111 1.62 6.64 -9.57
C VAL A 111 2.67 7.71 -9.32
N VAL A 112 3.23 8.26 -10.39
CA VAL A 112 4.05 9.48 -10.34
C VAL A 112 3.16 10.64 -10.76
N GLN A 113 3.09 11.69 -9.95
CA GLN A 113 2.31 12.88 -10.28
C GLN A 113 3.12 14.14 -10.02
N TYR A 114 3.20 15.01 -11.03
CA TYR A 114 3.85 16.30 -10.93
C TYR A 114 2.87 17.43 -11.25
N THR A 115 2.74 18.38 -10.34
CA THR A 115 1.88 19.55 -10.48
C THR A 115 2.73 20.82 -10.42
N LYS A 116 2.69 21.64 -11.47
CA LYS A 116 3.35 22.96 -11.49
C LYS A 116 2.51 23.97 -10.71
N ASN A 117 3.16 24.84 -9.93
CA ASN A 117 2.51 25.92 -9.17
C ASN A 117 1.23 25.46 -8.46
N ASN A 118 1.34 24.38 -7.68
CA ASN A 118 0.19 23.73 -7.06
C ASN A 118 -0.48 24.65 -6.04
N ARG A 119 -1.69 25.09 -6.37
CA ARG A 119 -2.53 25.94 -5.48
C ARG A 119 -3.41 25.14 -4.54
N ASN A 120 -3.44 23.82 -4.69
CA ASN A 120 -4.19 22.94 -3.80
C ASN A 120 -3.46 22.85 -2.46
N THR A 121 -4.19 22.96 -1.35
CA THR A 121 -3.63 22.92 0.00
C THR A 121 -3.76 21.55 0.69
N TYR A 122 -4.40 20.55 0.06
CA TYR A 122 -4.64 19.25 0.70
C TYR A 122 -3.38 18.52 1.16
N TRP A 123 -2.25 18.73 0.47
CA TRP A 123 -0.97 18.10 0.82
C TRP A 123 -0.27 18.77 2.01
N GLN A 124 -0.62 20.02 2.34
CA GLN A 124 0.12 20.83 3.32
C GLN A 124 0.01 20.28 4.74
N ASP A 125 -1.16 19.76 5.12
CA ASP A 125 -1.35 19.15 6.46
C ASP A 125 -0.45 17.93 6.65
N THR A 126 -0.42 17.02 5.67
CA THR A 126 0.49 15.87 5.67
C THR A 126 1.96 16.31 5.71
N TYR A 127 2.34 17.29 4.89
CA TYR A 127 3.72 17.79 4.85
C TYR A 127 4.16 18.40 6.19
N GLN A 128 3.30 19.21 6.81
CA GLN A 128 3.58 19.81 8.12
C GLN A 128 3.72 18.75 9.22
N LYS A 129 2.84 17.74 9.23
CA LYS A 129 2.95 16.61 10.15
C LYS A 129 4.28 15.89 9.98
N LEU A 130 4.66 15.55 8.76
CA LEU A 130 5.92 14.86 8.45
C LEU A 130 7.16 15.68 8.85
N THR A 131 7.11 17.00 8.68
CA THR A 131 8.18 17.92 9.10
C THR A 131 8.42 17.86 10.61
N ALA A 132 7.37 17.71 11.41
CA ALA A 132 7.45 17.63 12.86
C ALA A 132 7.87 16.24 13.39
N MET A 133 7.76 15.21 12.56
CA MET A 133 8.07 13.82 12.91
C MET A 133 9.56 13.50 12.72
N GLN A 134 10.06 12.53 13.48
CA GLN A 134 11.35 11.89 13.22
C GLN A 134 11.21 10.70 12.26
N ASP A 135 12.31 10.28 11.63
CA ASP A 135 12.33 9.07 10.82
C ASP A 135 11.99 7.85 11.70
N GLY A 136 11.04 7.02 11.25
CA GLY A 136 10.46 5.90 11.98
C GLY A 136 9.31 6.27 12.92
N GLU A 137 9.03 7.56 13.16
CA GLU A 137 7.88 7.98 13.96
C GLU A 137 6.57 7.74 13.22
N SER A 138 5.51 7.41 13.97
CA SER A 138 4.17 7.25 13.42
C SER A 138 3.15 8.15 14.08
N LEU A 139 2.28 8.74 13.28
CA LEU A 139 1.16 9.58 13.72
C LEU A 139 -0.15 8.99 13.19
N SER A 140 -1.13 8.81 14.07
CA SER A 140 -2.45 8.29 13.72
C SER A 140 -3.54 9.30 14.03
N ASP A 141 -4.54 9.39 13.14
CA ASP A 141 -5.82 10.04 13.39
C ASP A 141 -6.97 9.02 13.41
N THR A 142 -8.21 9.48 13.31
CA THR A 142 -9.39 8.59 13.37
C THR A 142 -9.50 7.64 12.18
N ARG A 143 -8.85 7.93 11.05
CA ARG A 143 -8.94 7.17 9.80
C ARG A 143 -7.59 6.66 9.32
N SER A 144 -6.55 7.47 9.44
CA SER A 144 -5.25 7.24 8.84
C SER A 144 -4.15 7.09 9.88
N ARG A 145 -3.08 6.41 9.47
CA ARG A 145 -1.81 6.34 10.16
C ARG A 145 -0.73 6.62 9.14
N ILE A 146 0.14 7.57 9.44
CA ILE A 146 1.33 7.87 8.64
C ILE A 146 2.58 7.48 9.44
N ILE A 147 3.60 6.98 8.75
CA ILE A 147 4.89 6.62 9.31
C ILE A 147 5.95 7.31 8.47
N ARG A 148 6.74 8.23 9.05
CA ARG A 148 7.81 8.89 8.30
C ARG A 148 8.94 7.89 8.07
N VAL A 149 9.37 7.73 6.82
CA VAL A 149 10.47 6.82 6.46
C VAL A 149 11.79 7.58 6.48
N ARG A 150 11.91 8.63 5.67
CA ARG A 150 13.12 9.45 5.57
C ARG A 150 12.82 10.82 4.97
N GLN A 151 13.72 11.78 5.22
CA GLN A 151 13.78 13.01 4.44
C GLN A 151 14.43 12.74 3.07
N LEU A 152 13.95 13.43 2.04
CA LEU A 152 14.37 13.32 0.66
C LEU A 152 14.63 14.69 0.03
N ASN A 153 15.58 14.73 -0.89
CA ASN A 153 15.84 15.88 -1.75
C ASN A 153 16.02 15.36 -3.18
N LEU A 154 15.35 15.99 -4.14
CA LEU A 154 15.48 15.73 -5.56
C LEU A 154 15.59 17.08 -6.25
N ASP A 155 16.80 17.43 -6.69
CA ASP A 155 17.11 18.77 -7.18
C ASP A 155 16.63 19.87 -6.20
N ASP A 156 15.78 20.80 -6.66
CA ASP A 156 15.20 21.88 -5.86
C ASP A 156 13.95 21.45 -5.06
N LEU A 157 13.50 20.21 -5.20
CA LEU A 157 12.36 19.66 -4.46
C LEU A 157 12.82 18.99 -3.17
N HIS A 158 12.12 19.32 -2.08
CA HIS A 158 12.43 18.83 -0.74
C HIS A 158 11.19 18.26 -0.06
N GLY A 159 11.37 17.17 0.67
CA GLY A 159 10.28 16.60 1.46
C GLY A 159 10.60 15.23 2.02
N PHE A 160 9.67 14.29 1.90
CA PHE A 160 9.70 13.06 2.68
C PHE A 160 9.19 11.86 1.91
N GLU A 161 9.79 10.70 2.22
CA GLU A 161 9.19 9.40 2.04
C GLU A 161 8.45 9.00 3.32
N TYR A 162 7.25 8.46 3.18
CA TYR A 162 6.43 8.01 4.29
C TYR A 162 5.53 6.84 3.87
N THR A 163 5.07 6.06 4.83
CA THR A 163 4.00 5.07 4.61
C THR A 163 2.68 5.67 5.07
N ALA A 164 1.63 5.51 4.27
CA ALA A 164 0.26 5.81 4.65
C ALA A 164 -0.55 4.50 4.75
N THR A 165 -1.26 4.32 5.86
CA THR A 165 -2.12 3.17 6.10
C THR A 165 -3.32 3.58 6.96
N LEU A 166 -4.19 2.62 7.29
CA LEU A 166 -5.32 2.85 8.18
C LEU A 166 -4.90 2.92 9.64
N SER A 167 -5.60 3.76 10.41
CA SER A 167 -5.53 3.71 11.87
C SER A 167 -6.10 2.38 12.39
N ASP A 168 -5.71 1.97 13.59
CA ASP A 168 -6.18 0.71 14.18
C ASP A 168 -7.69 0.71 14.50
N THR A 169 -8.32 1.88 14.44
CA THR A 169 -9.77 2.04 14.67
C THR A 169 -10.57 2.18 13.38
N ALA A 170 -9.92 2.29 12.22
CA ALA A 170 -10.61 2.43 10.94
C ALA A 170 -11.25 1.10 10.52
N GLN A 171 -12.48 1.17 9.98
CA GLN A 171 -13.24 0.02 9.51
C GLN A 171 -13.60 0.22 8.04
N THR A 172 -12.58 0.16 7.18
CA THR A 172 -12.72 0.26 5.72
C THR A 172 -11.96 -0.89 5.06
N GLU A 173 -12.02 -0.97 3.74
CA GLU A 173 -11.13 -1.85 2.98
C GLU A 173 -9.65 -1.54 3.30
N PRO A 174 -8.77 -2.55 3.31
CA PRO A 174 -7.34 -2.38 3.53
C PRO A 174 -6.72 -1.31 2.64
N ILE A 175 -5.91 -0.43 3.25
CA ILE A 175 -5.12 0.59 2.54
C ILE A 175 -3.71 0.58 3.12
N TYR A 176 -2.74 0.44 2.22
CA TYR A 176 -1.33 0.58 2.52
C TYR A 176 -0.64 1.16 1.28
N SER A 177 0.07 2.26 1.45
CA SER A 177 0.88 2.84 0.39
C SER A 177 2.19 3.39 0.93
N ARG A 178 3.22 3.31 0.10
CA ARG A 178 4.47 4.05 0.23
C ARG A 178 4.33 5.33 -0.58
N GLU A 179 4.62 6.44 0.04
CA GLU A 179 4.36 7.76 -0.50
C GLU A 179 5.64 8.59 -0.47
N VAL A 180 5.84 9.38 -1.51
CA VAL A 180 6.81 10.46 -1.56
C VAL A 180 6.05 11.76 -1.77
N ILE A 181 6.41 12.78 -1.03
CA ILE A 181 5.93 14.15 -1.21
C ILE A 181 7.12 15.09 -1.22
N LEU A 182 7.33 15.79 -2.33
CA LEU A 182 8.42 16.75 -2.51
C LEU A 182 7.87 18.07 -3.07
N VAL A 183 8.33 19.18 -2.52
CA VAL A 183 7.87 20.53 -2.89
C VAL A 183 9.07 21.48 -3.02
N ASP A 184 8.97 22.43 -3.94
CA ASP A 184 9.95 23.50 -4.09
C ASP A 184 9.39 24.87 -3.65
N ASP A 185 10.22 25.90 -3.70
CA ASP A 185 9.85 27.27 -3.31
C ASP A 185 8.82 27.90 -4.26
N GLN A 186 8.64 27.35 -5.45
CA GLN A 186 7.64 27.77 -6.45
C GLN A 186 6.32 27.02 -6.30
N SER A 187 6.16 26.21 -5.24
CA SER A 187 5.00 25.35 -5.00
C SER A 187 4.76 24.31 -6.09
N ASN A 188 5.79 23.92 -6.85
CA ASN A 188 5.70 22.71 -7.66
C ASN A 188 5.67 21.50 -6.70
N LEU A 189 4.82 20.53 -7.00
CA LEU A 189 4.60 19.37 -6.14
C LEU A 189 4.86 18.09 -6.95
N LEU A 190 5.79 17.28 -6.48
CA LEU A 190 5.98 15.90 -6.92
C LEU A 190 5.46 14.95 -5.84
N THR A 191 4.51 14.09 -6.22
CA THR A 191 4.06 12.98 -5.38
C THR A 191 4.28 11.66 -6.09
N ILE A 192 4.72 10.64 -5.35
CA ILE A 192 4.83 9.28 -5.86
C ILE A 192 4.11 8.36 -4.87
N SER A 193 3.14 7.59 -5.34
CA SER A 193 2.39 6.64 -4.53
C SER A 193 2.64 5.24 -5.06
N GLY A 194 3.28 4.38 -4.28
CA GLY A 194 3.45 2.96 -4.50
C GLY A 194 2.49 2.18 -3.62
N SER A 195 1.73 1.25 -4.19
CA SER A 195 0.71 0.50 -3.46
C SER A 195 0.69 -0.97 -3.87
N PRO A 196 0.73 -1.91 -2.88
CA PRO A 196 0.38 -3.30 -3.12
C PRO A 196 -1.05 -3.41 -3.62
N ASN A 197 -1.26 -4.29 -4.61
CA ASN A 197 -2.56 -4.59 -5.19
C ASN A 197 -2.70 -6.12 -5.32
N THR A 198 -3.95 -6.59 -5.40
CA THR A 198 -4.27 -8.03 -5.49
C THR A 198 -3.61 -8.86 -4.38
N VAL A 199 -3.51 -8.30 -3.16
CA VAL A 199 -2.94 -9.01 -2.00
C VAL A 199 -4.01 -9.93 -1.42
N GLU A 200 -3.71 -11.22 -1.37
CA GLU A 200 -4.58 -12.19 -0.70
C GLU A 200 -4.45 -12.05 0.82
N ILE A 201 -5.59 -12.03 1.52
CA ILE A 201 -5.64 -11.91 2.99
C ILE A 201 -6.28 -13.18 3.54
N PRO A 202 -5.49 -14.18 3.98
CA PRO A 202 -6.02 -15.37 4.62
C PRO A 202 -6.81 -15.02 5.90
N ALA A 203 -7.79 -15.85 6.22
CA ALA A 203 -8.64 -15.62 7.38
C ALA A 203 -7.83 -15.65 8.70
N GLY A 204 -7.89 -14.56 9.46
CA GLY A 204 -7.21 -14.44 10.75
C GLY A 204 -5.80 -13.83 10.67
N GLU A 205 -5.30 -13.56 9.48
CA GLU A 205 -4.01 -12.88 9.29
C GLU A 205 -4.13 -11.35 9.42
N ASP A 206 -3.05 -10.71 9.85
CA ASP A 206 -2.96 -9.25 9.85
C ASP A 206 -2.69 -8.75 8.42
N TRP A 207 -3.72 -8.18 7.79
CA TRP A 207 -3.61 -7.62 6.45
C TRP A 207 -2.49 -6.60 6.32
N ARG A 208 -2.17 -5.83 7.38
CA ARG A 208 -1.16 -4.78 7.31
C ARG A 208 0.23 -5.38 7.16
N ASP A 209 0.48 -6.50 7.84
CA ASP A 209 1.74 -7.23 7.71
C ASP A 209 1.89 -7.84 6.32
N LEU A 210 0.80 -8.35 5.72
CA LEU A 210 0.81 -8.87 4.35
C LEU A 210 1.07 -7.78 3.31
N TYR A 211 0.38 -6.63 3.42
CA TYR A 211 0.61 -5.50 2.51
C TYR A 211 2.02 -4.93 2.67
N ARG A 212 2.53 -4.81 3.90
CA ARG A 212 3.91 -4.41 4.16
C ARG A 212 4.90 -5.38 3.51
N ALA A 213 4.67 -6.68 3.63
CA ALA A 213 5.56 -7.69 3.03
C ALA A 213 5.58 -7.62 1.50
N VAL A 214 4.46 -7.28 0.85
CA VAL A 214 4.44 -7.03 -0.60
C VAL A 214 5.15 -5.71 -0.92
N ASP A 215 4.91 -4.64 -0.19
CA ASP A 215 5.61 -3.36 -0.38
C ASP A 215 7.13 -3.48 -0.26
N GLU A 216 7.61 -4.24 0.73
CA GLU A 216 9.04 -4.51 0.92
C GLU A 216 9.65 -5.31 -0.25
N GLN A 217 8.89 -6.17 -0.93
CA GLN A 217 9.37 -6.87 -2.14
C GLN A 217 9.61 -5.92 -3.32
N TYR A 218 8.88 -4.82 -3.39
CA TYR A 218 8.96 -3.83 -4.47
C TYR A 218 9.73 -2.57 -4.09
N GLN A 219 10.28 -2.50 -2.88
CA GLN A 219 10.96 -1.32 -2.36
C GLN A 219 12.14 -0.90 -3.25
N ASP A 220 12.98 -1.85 -3.69
CA ASP A 220 14.13 -1.54 -4.54
C ASP A 220 13.69 -0.97 -5.89
N ALA A 221 12.62 -1.51 -6.49
CA ALA A 221 12.07 -0.98 -7.73
C ALA A 221 11.47 0.42 -7.54
N PHE A 222 10.75 0.64 -6.44
CA PHE A 222 10.20 1.96 -6.09
C PHE A 222 11.32 3.01 -5.92
N HIS A 223 12.40 2.66 -5.22
CA HIS A 223 13.55 3.54 -5.04
C HIS A 223 14.31 3.77 -6.35
N ALA A 224 14.48 2.75 -7.20
CA ALA A 224 15.10 2.92 -8.51
C ALA A 224 14.31 3.89 -9.41
N ILE A 225 12.98 3.82 -9.39
CA ILE A 225 12.12 4.77 -10.11
C ILE A 225 12.32 6.18 -9.54
N LEU A 226 12.20 6.36 -8.21
CA LEU A 226 12.39 7.64 -7.55
C LEU A 226 13.75 8.27 -7.87
N ASP A 227 14.83 7.49 -7.75
CA ASP A 227 16.21 7.96 -7.96
C ASP A 227 16.51 8.29 -9.43
N SER A 228 15.69 7.79 -10.36
CA SER A 228 15.81 8.07 -11.79
C SER A 228 15.04 9.30 -12.27
N ILE A 229 14.20 9.90 -11.41
CA ILE A 229 13.39 11.06 -11.77
C ILE A 229 14.30 12.26 -12.08
N GLN A 230 14.02 12.92 -13.21
CA GLN A 230 14.63 14.18 -13.61
C GLN A 230 13.55 15.20 -13.94
N LEU A 231 13.80 16.45 -13.58
CA LEU A 231 12.95 17.59 -13.89
C LEU A 231 13.79 18.67 -14.58
N ASN A 232 13.45 18.99 -15.83
CA ASN A 232 14.19 19.90 -16.70
C ASN A 232 13.35 21.07 -17.22
#